data_AF-A0A7Y5LQJ2-F1
#
_entry.id   AF-A0A7Y5LQJ2-F1
#
_cell.length_a   1.000
_cell.length_b   1.000
_cell.length_c   1.000
_cell.angle_alpha   90.00
_cell.angle_beta   90.00
_cell.angle_gamma   90.00
#
_symmetry.space_group_name_H-M   'P 1'
#
loop_
_entity.id
_entity.type
_entity.pdbx_description
1 polymer ?
#
loop_
_entity_poly.entity_id
_entity_poly.type
_entity_poly.pdbx_seq_one_letter_code
_entity_poly.pdbx_strand_id
1 'polypeptide(L)'
;MSIRKQLVACACVAGLVSSGCYSTYYVPKSEFERLQSVANVESSVVVKSDDGEGVEVNRDTSLYVRSNGGRRYPVTPFNFKITQSQLVASDRDTLLALNDVASYEVDHLSIGWTATLIAIGAAAAAGIIVYTVLSTGEKSFGE
;
A
#
# COMPACT_ATOMS: atom_id res chain seq x y z
N MET A 1 26.27 -27.02 -13.06
CA MET A 1 26.39 -25.54 -12.99
C MET A 1 25.02 -24.84 -13.03
N SER A 2 23.96 -25.42 -12.44
CA SER A 2 22.57 -24.92 -12.60
C SER A 2 21.95 -24.36 -11.30
N ILE A 3 22.25 -24.99 -10.15
CA ILE A 3 21.65 -24.65 -8.85
C ILE A 3 22.00 -23.22 -8.38
N ARG A 4 23.21 -22.74 -8.66
CA ARG A 4 23.64 -21.38 -8.27
C ARG A 4 22.91 -20.27 -9.03
N LYS A 5 22.46 -20.52 -10.28
CA LYS A 5 21.72 -19.54 -11.08
C LYS A 5 20.24 -19.47 -10.66
N GLN A 6 19.64 -20.61 -10.30
CA GLN A 6 18.26 -20.66 -9.80
C GLN A 6 18.10 -20.00 -8.42
N LEU A 7 19.07 -20.19 -7.52
CA LEU A 7 19.08 -19.53 -6.20
C LEU A 7 19.18 -18.01 -6.30
N VAL A 8 19.97 -17.49 -7.24
CA VAL A 8 20.08 -16.05 -7.49
C VAL A 8 18.79 -15.49 -8.08
N ALA A 9 18.13 -16.22 -8.99
CA ALA A 9 16.84 -15.80 -9.56
C ALA A 9 15.71 -15.74 -8.51
N CYS A 10 15.61 -16.73 -7.61
CA CYS A 10 14.64 -16.71 -6.52
C CYS A 10 14.89 -15.58 -5.52
N ALA A 11 16.15 -15.27 -5.21
CA ALA A 11 16.50 -14.16 -4.32
C ALA A 11 16.13 -12.78 -4.90
N CYS A 12 16.27 -12.60 -6.22
CA CYS A 12 15.86 -11.36 -6.89
C CYS A 12 14.34 -11.18 -6.93
N VAL A 13 13.57 -12.25 -7.13
CA VAL A 13 12.09 -12.18 -7.13
C VAL A 13 11.56 -11.90 -5.72
N ALA A 14 12.16 -12.48 -4.68
CA ALA A 14 11.77 -12.21 -3.29
C ALA A 14 12.04 -10.75 -2.87
N GLY A 15 13.09 -10.12 -3.40
CA GLY A 15 13.44 -8.73 -3.09
C GLY A 15 12.48 -7.68 -3.67
N LEU A 16 11.70 -8.01 -4.71
CA LEU A 16 10.73 -7.08 -5.32
C LEU A 16 9.38 -7.08 -4.60
N VAL A 17 9.11 -8.04 -3.72
CA VAL A 17 7.84 -8.12 -2.96
C VAL A 17 7.88 -7.25 -1.70
N SER A 18 9.05 -6.77 -1.26
CA SER A 18 9.17 -5.95 -0.04
C SER A 18 8.73 -4.50 -0.20
N SER A 19 8.63 -3.99 -1.43
CA SER A 19 7.87 -2.76 -1.69
C SER A 19 6.40 -3.15 -1.76
N GLY A 20 5.73 -3.13 -0.61
CA GLY A 20 4.29 -3.41 -0.52
C GLY A 20 3.53 -2.59 -1.57
N CYS A 21 2.45 -3.15 -2.11
CA CYS A 21 1.66 -2.55 -3.19
C CYS A 21 0.91 -1.26 -2.80
N TYR A 22 1.36 -0.53 -1.78
CA TYR A 22 0.74 0.70 -1.31
C TYR A 22 1.45 1.91 -1.90
N SER A 23 0.67 2.80 -2.50
CA SER A 23 1.07 4.15 -2.86
C SER A 23 0.64 5.11 -1.75
N THR A 24 1.54 5.97 -1.30
CA THR A 24 1.23 7.05 -0.36
C THR A 24 0.90 8.31 -1.14
N TYR A 25 -0.30 8.82 -0.95
CA TYR A 25 -0.77 10.09 -1.52
C TYR A 25 -0.72 11.18 -0.47
N TYR A 26 -0.20 12.35 -0.84
CA TYR A 26 -0.17 13.51 0.03
C TYR A 26 -1.42 14.34 -0.20
N VAL A 27 -2.14 14.64 0.87
CA VAL A 27 -3.43 15.33 0.81
C VAL A 27 -3.31 16.66 1.53
N PRO A 28 -3.83 17.77 0.96
CA PRO A 28 -3.79 19.05 1.64
C PRO A 28 -4.67 19.01 2.89
N LYS A 29 -4.29 19.80 3.90
CA LYS A 29 -4.99 19.85 5.19
C LYS A 29 -6.51 20.04 5.05
N SER A 30 -6.95 20.91 4.14
CA SER A 30 -8.37 21.18 3.91
C SER A 30 -9.14 19.95 3.44
N GLU A 31 -8.55 19.14 2.55
CA GLU A 31 -9.15 17.89 2.06
C GLU A 31 -9.12 16.82 3.15
N PHE A 32 -8.03 16.75 3.93
CA PHE A 32 -7.95 15.85 5.07
C PHE A 32 -8.97 16.20 6.16
N GLU A 33 -9.23 17.49 6.40
CA GLU A 33 -10.26 17.96 7.33
C GLU A 33 -11.68 17.55 6.91
N ARG A 34 -11.95 17.45 5.60
CA ARG A 34 -13.23 16.95 5.10
C ARG A 34 -13.50 15.51 5.55
N LEU A 35 -12.47 14.71 5.85
CA LEU A 35 -12.67 13.35 6.35
C LEU A 35 -13.24 13.32 7.78
N GLN A 36 -13.24 14.43 8.52
CA GLN A 36 -13.80 14.48 9.89
C GLN A 36 -15.31 14.73 9.90
N SER A 37 -15.82 15.49 8.93
CA SER A 37 -17.24 15.88 8.88
C SER A 37 -18.14 14.74 8.39
N VAL A 38 -17.54 13.62 7.99
CA VAL A 38 -18.20 12.50 7.29
C VAL A 38 -18.31 11.28 8.22
N ALA A 39 -18.55 11.54 9.52
CA ALA A 39 -18.56 10.55 10.61
C ALA A 39 -19.63 9.44 10.50
N ASN A 40 -20.53 9.48 9.51
CA ASN A 40 -21.69 8.58 9.39
C ASN A 40 -21.91 8.01 7.98
N VAL A 41 -20.86 7.93 7.16
CA VAL A 41 -21.03 7.48 5.77
C VAL A 41 -20.61 6.02 5.68
N GLU A 42 -21.55 5.18 5.24
CA GLU A 42 -21.28 3.81 4.77
C GLU A 42 -20.56 3.79 3.41
N SER A 43 -20.39 4.98 2.82
CA SER A 43 -19.84 5.22 1.50
C SER A 43 -18.44 5.82 1.61
N SER A 44 -17.62 5.58 0.59
CA SER A 44 -16.30 6.17 0.45
C SER A 44 -16.37 7.67 0.13
N VAL A 45 -15.31 8.39 0.49
CA VAL A 45 -15.12 9.82 0.21
C VAL A 45 -13.92 10.00 -0.70
N VAL A 46 -14.10 10.70 -1.81
CA VAL A 46 -12.98 11.05 -2.69
C VAL A 46 -12.39 12.39 -2.24
N VAL A 47 -11.13 12.36 -1.83
CA VAL A 47 -10.31 13.54 -1.52
C VAL A 47 -9.33 13.81 -2.66
N LYS A 48 -8.90 15.05 -2.82
CA LYS A 48 -7.87 15.38 -3.83
C LYS A 48 -6.48 15.33 -3.21
N SER A 49 -5.57 14.62 -3.86
CA SER A 49 -4.12 14.68 -3.59
C SER A 49 -3.57 16.06 -3.95
N ASP A 50 -2.39 16.40 -3.43
CA ASP A 50 -1.61 17.58 -3.83
C ASP A 50 -1.30 17.57 -5.35
N ASP A 51 -1.18 16.38 -5.95
CA ASP A 51 -1.01 16.19 -7.39
C ASP A 51 -2.32 16.32 -8.20
N GLY A 52 -3.45 16.57 -7.54
CA GLY A 52 -4.77 16.70 -8.16
C GLY A 52 -5.48 15.36 -8.47
N GLU A 53 -4.87 14.23 -8.13
CA GLU A 53 -5.48 12.90 -8.25
C GLU A 53 -6.60 12.71 -7.22
N GLY A 54 -7.71 12.10 -7.64
CA GLY A 54 -8.81 11.75 -6.74
C GLY A 54 -8.51 10.45 -6.01
N VAL A 55 -8.34 10.51 -4.69
CA VAL A 55 -8.05 9.36 -3.84
C VAL A 55 -9.31 8.99 -3.06
N GLU A 56 -9.77 7.77 -3.23
CA GLU A 56 -10.91 7.23 -2.50
C GLU A 56 -10.49 6.81 -1.08
N VAL A 57 -11.20 7.33 -0.08
CA VAL A 57 -10.98 7.03 1.34
C VAL A 57 -12.23 6.35 1.88
N ASN A 58 -12.05 5.14 2.40
CA ASN A 58 -13.07 4.35 3.10
C ASN A 58 -12.58 4.00 4.51
N ARG A 59 -13.34 3.19 5.25
CA ARG A 59 -13.00 2.79 6.63
C ARG A 59 -11.77 1.89 6.73
N ASP A 60 -11.44 1.20 5.64
CA ASP A 60 -10.29 0.29 5.54
C ASP A 60 -9.04 0.99 5.01
N THR A 61 -9.17 2.22 4.52
CA THR A 61 -8.05 3.04 4.06
C THR A 61 -7.15 3.43 5.23
N SER A 62 -5.84 3.28 5.06
CA SER A 62 -4.87 3.67 6.08
C SER A 62 -4.51 5.14 5.93
N LEU A 63 -4.83 5.96 6.93
CA LEU A 63 -4.44 7.37 6.98
C LEU A 63 -3.25 7.56 7.93
N TYR A 64 -2.37 8.49 7.56
CA TYR A 64 -1.22 8.84 8.36
C TYR A 64 -1.01 10.34 8.41
N VAL A 65 -0.40 10.78 9.49
CA VAL A 65 0.07 12.15 9.66
C VAL A 65 1.55 12.07 9.96
N ARG A 66 2.36 12.77 9.17
CA ARG A 66 3.80 12.82 9.39
C ARG A 66 4.14 14.04 10.21
N SER A 67 4.96 13.86 11.23
CA SER A 67 5.50 14.97 12.00
C SER A 67 6.75 15.55 11.33
N ASN A 68 7.09 16.80 11.62
CA ASN A 68 8.34 17.45 11.23
C ASN A 68 9.59 16.62 11.63
N GLY A 69 9.49 15.80 12.68
CA GLY A 69 10.55 14.85 13.06
C GLY A 69 10.63 13.57 12.22
N GLY A 70 9.86 13.47 11.13
CA GLY A 70 9.84 12.31 10.21
C GLY A 70 9.02 11.11 10.69
N ARG A 71 8.44 11.16 11.89
CA ARG A 71 7.59 10.08 12.43
C ARG A 71 6.22 10.08 11.76
N ARG A 72 5.76 8.92 11.28
CA ARG A 72 4.39 8.70 10.80
C ARG A 72 3.51 8.24 11.97
N TYR A 73 2.39 8.93 12.17
CA TYR A 73 1.38 8.57 13.17
C TYR A 73 0.12 8.07 12.44
N PRO A 74 -0.36 6.86 12.73
CA PRO A 74 -1.58 6.36 12.15
C PRO A 74 -2.80 7.13 12.67
N VAL A 75 -3.76 7.36 11.78
CA VAL A 75 -5.04 7.99 12.08
C VAL A 75 -6.15 7.14 11.47
N THR A 76 -7.24 6.94 12.20
CA THR A 76 -8.37 6.17 11.68
C THR A 76 -9.29 7.07 10.87
N PRO A 77 -9.68 6.68 9.64
CA PRO A 77 -10.65 7.43 8.84
C PRO A 77 -11.91 7.75 9.62
N PHE A 78 -12.40 8.99 9.48
CA PHE A 78 -13.65 9.46 10.09
C PHE A 78 -13.68 9.46 11.63
N ASN A 79 -12.59 9.08 12.30
CA ASN A 79 -12.48 8.98 13.76
C ASN A 79 -11.30 9.79 14.31
N PHE A 80 -11.19 11.04 13.87
CA PHE A 80 -10.19 11.98 14.38
C PHE A 80 -10.76 13.39 14.38
N LYS A 81 -10.08 14.28 15.10
CA LYS A 81 -10.45 15.69 15.18
C LYS A 81 -9.22 16.57 15.02
N ILE A 82 -9.30 17.51 14.08
CA ILE A 82 -8.34 18.59 13.92
C ILE A 82 -8.97 19.85 14.50
N THR A 83 -8.32 20.39 15.51
CA THR A 83 -8.66 21.67 16.14
C THR A 83 -7.76 22.77 15.60
N GLN A 84 -7.79 23.98 16.19
CA GLN A 84 -6.90 25.06 15.75
C GLN A 84 -5.42 24.81 16.07
N SER A 85 -5.12 24.03 17.12
CA SER A 85 -3.76 23.83 17.61
C SER A 85 -3.30 22.37 17.58
N GLN A 86 -4.23 21.42 17.45
CA GLN A 86 -3.93 20.00 17.66
C GLN A 86 -4.74 19.07 16.75
N LEU A 87 -4.09 18.00 16.31
CA LEU A 87 -4.71 16.80 15.77
C LEU A 87 -4.83 15.75 16.88
N VAL A 88 -6.04 15.23 17.05
CA VAL A 88 -6.40 14.24 18.06
C VAL A 88 -7.04 13.04 17.37
N ALA A 89 -6.42 11.87 17.51
CA ALA A 89 -7.03 10.59 17.17
C ALA A 89 -7.10 9.74 18.45
N SER A 90 -8.27 9.72 19.07
CA SER A 90 -8.46 9.13 20.41
C SER A 90 -8.32 7.60 20.41
N ASP A 91 -8.51 6.96 19.26
CA ASP A 91 -8.46 5.51 19.11
C ASP A 91 -7.01 4.99 18.91
N ARG A 92 -6.10 5.86 18.47
CA ARG A 92 -4.67 5.56 18.26
C ARG A 92 -3.76 6.22 19.29
N ASP A 93 -4.34 6.84 20.33
CA ASP A 93 -3.63 7.67 21.31
C ASP A 93 -2.72 8.74 20.65
N THR A 94 -3.12 9.24 19.48
CA THR A 94 -2.36 10.23 18.72
C THR A 94 -2.79 11.63 19.13
N LEU A 95 -1.87 12.36 19.75
CA LEU A 95 -2.02 13.76 20.12
C LEU A 95 -0.83 14.53 19.54
N LEU A 96 -1.07 15.29 18.47
CA LEU A 96 0.01 15.99 17.77
C LEU A 96 -0.34 17.46 17.59
N ALA A 97 0.57 18.36 17.98
CA ALA A 97 0.41 19.78 17.70
C ALA A 97 0.42 20.00 16.19
N LEU A 98 -0.46 20.85 15.67
CA LEU A 98 -0.54 21.09 14.22
C LEU A 98 0.72 21.73 13.65
N ASN A 99 1.44 22.50 14.46
CA ASN A 99 2.74 23.06 14.08
C ASN A 99 3.82 21.99 13.93
N ASP A 100 3.62 20.81 14.53
CA ASP A 100 4.50 19.67 14.41
C ASP A 100 4.10 18.71 13.28
N VAL A 101 3.02 19.00 12.55
CA VAL A 101 2.56 18.22 11.38
C VAL A 101 3.24 18.74 10.12
N ALA A 102 3.96 17.86 9.44
CA ALA A 102 4.59 18.14 8.14
C ALA A 102 3.65 17.84 6.97
N SER A 103 2.98 16.69 6.99
CA SER A 103 2.15 16.22 5.87
C SER A 103 1.02 15.29 6.32
N TYR A 104 -0.03 15.24 5.51
CA TYR A 104 -1.15 14.30 5.65
C TYR A 104 -1.09 13.29 4.50
N GLU A 105 -1.26 12.03 4.84
CA GLU A 105 -0.95 10.90 3.95
C GLU A 105 -2.10 9.91 3.92
N VAL A 106 -2.38 9.41 2.72
CA VAL A 106 -3.37 8.36 2.46
C VAL A 106 -2.64 7.22 1.76
N ASP A 107 -2.55 6.07 2.40
CA ASP A 107 -1.99 4.88 1.78
C ASP A 107 -3.11 4.11 1.07
N HIS A 108 -2.99 3.96 -0.24
CA HIS A 108 -3.93 3.22 -1.08
C HIS A 108 -3.23 2.08 -1.82
N LEU A 109 -3.91 0.95 -1.96
CA LEU A 109 -3.41 -0.15 -2.76
C LEU A 109 -3.34 0.27 -4.24
N SER A 110 -2.16 0.14 -4.83
CA SER A 110 -1.97 0.24 -6.27
C SER A 110 -2.46 -1.05 -6.93
N ILE A 111 -3.65 -0.97 -7.51
CA ILE A 111 -4.30 -2.10 -8.21
C ILE A 111 -3.41 -2.58 -9.37
N GLY A 112 -2.78 -1.65 -10.09
CA GLY A 112 -1.89 -1.97 -11.22
C GLY A 112 -0.71 -2.85 -10.79
N TRP A 113 0.05 -2.40 -9.79
CA TRP A 113 1.18 -3.17 -9.26
C TRP A 113 0.76 -4.52 -8.69
N THR A 114 -0.36 -4.55 -7.96
CA THR A 114 -0.90 -5.79 -7.38
C THR A 114 -1.27 -6.79 -8.48
N ALA A 115 -1.99 -6.36 -9.51
CA ALA A 115 -2.39 -7.21 -10.63
C ALA A 115 -1.17 -7.75 -11.40
N THR A 116 -0.16 -6.90 -11.63
CA THR A 116 1.09 -7.32 -12.28
C THR A 116 1.81 -8.39 -11.48
N LEU A 117 1.95 -8.24 -10.16
CA LEU A 117 2.61 -9.24 -9.31
C LEU A 117 1.84 -10.56 -9.30
N ILE A 118 0.50 -10.52 -9.23
CA ILE A 118 -0.34 -11.73 -9.33
C ILE A 118 -0.12 -12.41 -10.69
N ALA A 119 -0.12 -11.65 -11.79
CA ALA A 119 0.09 -12.19 -13.13
C ALA A 119 1.48 -12.83 -13.30
N ILE A 120 2.53 -12.17 -12.79
CA ILE A 120 3.90 -12.71 -12.81
C ILE A 120 3.96 -14.02 -12.00
N GLY A 121 3.36 -14.04 -10.81
CA GLY A 121 3.32 -15.23 -9.97
C GLY A 121 2.62 -16.41 -10.65
N ALA A 122 1.46 -16.17 -11.28
CA ALA A 122 0.72 -17.19 -12.01
C ALA A 122 1.49 -17.72 -13.23
N ALA A 123 2.11 -16.83 -14.01
CA ALA A 123 2.91 -17.20 -15.17
C ALA A 123 4.15 -18.03 -14.77
N ALA A 124 4.82 -17.66 -13.68
CA ALA A 124 5.96 -18.40 -13.16
C ALA A 124 5.57 -19.82 -12.72
N ALA A 125 4.46 -19.97 -12.01
CA ALA A 125 3.95 -21.28 -11.61
C ALA A 125 3.60 -22.16 -12.82
N ALA A 126 2.86 -21.61 -13.79
CA ALA A 126 2.53 -22.32 -15.02
C ALA A 126 3.79 -22.73 -15.81
N GLY A 127 4.78 -21.84 -15.92
CA GLY A 127 6.07 -22.11 -16.57
C GLY A 127 6.83 -23.25 -15.90
N ILE A 128 6.84 -23.31 -14.56
CA ILE A 128 7.46 -24.42 -13.80
C ILE A 128 6.73 -25.73 -14.06
N ILE A 129 5.39 -25.73 -14.08
CA ILE A 129 4.59 -26.92 -14.37
C ILE A 129 4.89 -27.43 -15.79
N VAL A 130 4.85 -26.56 -16.79
CA VAL A 130 5.15 -26.94 -18.19
C VAL A 130 6.58 -27.47 -18.30
N TYR A 131 7.56 -26.80 -17.68
CA TYR A 131 8.95 -27.24 -17.70
C TYR A 131 9.14 -28.62 -17.06
N THR A 132 8.49 -28.88 -15.92
CA THR A 132 8.58 -30.18 -15.23
C THR A 132 7.93 -31.31 -16.03
N VAL A 133 6.79 -31.05 -16.68
CA VAL A 133 6.14 -32.03 -17.56
C VAL A 133 7.02 -32.36 -18.77
N LEU A 134 7.56 -31.35 -19.47
CA LEU A 134 8.40 -31.57 -20.65
C LEU A 134 9.71 -32.29 -20.29
N SER A 135 10.40 -31.86 -19.23
CA SER A 135 11.66 -32.46 -18.79
C SER A 135 11.50 -33.88 -18.21
N THR A 136 10.31 -34.24 -17.74
CA THR A 136 10.00 -35.61 -17.31
C THR A 136 9.62 -36.49 -18.50
N GLY A 137 8.93 -35.94 -19.49
CA GLY A 137 8.59 -36.63 -20.74
C GLY A 137 9.82 -37.05 -21.55
N GLU A 138 10.85 -36.20 -21.64
CA GLU A 138 12.11 -36.53 -22.33
C GLU A 138 12.90 -37.67 -21.66
N LYS A 139 12.68 -37.93 -20.37
CA LYS A 139 13.32 -39.07 -19.66
C LYS A 139 12.60 -40.40 -19.86
N SER A 140 11.35 -40.39 -20.31
CA SER A 140 10.52 -41.61 -20.44
C SER A 140 10.59 -42.28 -21.82
N PHE A 141 11.18 -41.63 -22.83
CA PHE A 141 11.28 -42.15 -24.21
C PHE A 141 12.71 -42.51 -24.64
N GLY A 142 13.65 -42.55 -23.70
CA GLY A 142 15.03 -42.98 -23.93
C GLY A 142 15.30 -44.36 -23.35
N GLU A 143 14.54 -45.38 -23.78
CA GLU A 143 14.87 -46.80 -23.61
C GLU A 143 14.54 -47.57 -24.90
#